data_AF-A0A816UV62-F1
#
_entry.id   AF-A0A816UV62-F1
#
_cell.length_a   1.000
_cell.length_b   1.000
_cell.length_c   1.000
_cell.angle_alpha   90.00
_cell.angle_beta   90.00
_cell.angle_gamma   90.00
#
_symmetry.space_group_name_H-M   'P 1'
#
loop_
_entity.id
_entity.type
_entity.pdbx_description
1 polymer ?
#
loop_
_entity_poly.entity_id
_entity_poly.type
_entity_poly.pdbx_seq_one_letter_code
_entity_poly.pdbx_strand_id
1 'polypeptide(L)'
;ETLKYLLPQTCERIEKILNHSETTILSDHKGDPELTWSLTLFSELIRARGDALTIYKPMILSVFHRCVHIIHKESYEAVANAAKNLLKSLSYVYPLEYRLTVENIEEPFTDFLP
;
A
#
# COMPACT_ATOMS: atom_id res chain seq x y z
N GLU A 1 2.57 -10.61 -8.54
CA GLU A 1 3.21 -11.32 -7.40
C GLU A 1 3.61 -10.42 -6.23
N THR A 2 4.42 -9.37 -6.39
CA THR A 2 4.95 -8.57 -5.26
C THR A 2 3.89 -8.04 -4.27
N LEU A 3 2.79 -7.48 -4.78
CA LEU A 3 1.70 -6.94 -3.95
C LEU A 3 1.06 -8.02 -3.06
N LYS A 4 0.99 -9.26 -3.55
CA LYS A 4 0.38 -10.40 -2.85
C LYS A 4 1.09 -10.76 -1.56
N TYR A 5 2.40 -10.56 -1.50
CA TYR A 5 3.19 -10.85 -0.31
C TYR A 5 3.36 -9.62 0.57
N LEU A 6 3.68 -8.46 -0.01
CA LEU A 6 4.04 -7.28 0.76
C LEU A 6 2.84 -6.56 1.36
N LEU A 7 1.72 -6.45 0.64
CA LEU A 7 0.58 -5.67 1.12
C LEU A 7 -0.08 -6.30 2.36
N PRO A 8 -0.40 -7.61 2.38
CA PRO A 8 -0.98 -8.24 3.56
C PRO A 8 -0.06 -8.13 4.79
N GLN A 9 1.24 -8.41 4.63
CA GLN A 9 2.21 -8.34 5.72
C GLN A 9 2.36 -6.92 6.27
N THR A 10 2.37 -5.92 5.39
CA THR A 10 2.45 -4.50 5.80
C THR A 10 1.19 -4.10 6.57
N CYS A 11 0.00 -4.48 6.08
CA CYS A 11 -1.26 -4.21 6.78
C CYS A 11 -1.28 -4.89 8.16
N GLU A 12 -0.94 -6.17 8.25
CA GLU A 12 -0.87 -6.89 9.52
C GLU A 12 0.12 -6.27 10.50
N ARG A 13 1.28 -5.80 10.01
CA ARG A 13 2.28 -5.12 10.86
C ARG A 13 1.72 -3.83 11.44
N ILE A 14 1.08 -3.00 10.60
CA ILE A 14 0.42 -1.77 11.05
C ILE A 14 -0.63 -2.10 12.11
N GLU A 15 -1.49 -3.10 11.85
CA GLU A 15 -2.51 -3.50 12.83
C GLU A 15 -1.90 -4.00 14.14
N LYS A 16 -0.83 -4.79 14.09
CA LYS A 16 -0.13 -5.26 15.29
C LYS A 16 0.44 -4.10 16.10
N ILE A 17 1.10 -3.16 15.45
CA ILE A 17 1.63 -1.96 16.12
C ILE A 17 0.49 -1.20 16.76
N LEU A 18 -0.58 -0.90 16.02
CA LEU A 18 -1.75 -0.18 16.52
C LEU A 18 -2.54 -0.90 17.62
N ASN A 19 -2.46 -2.24 17.72
CA ASN A 19 -3.12 -3.01 18.78
C ASN A 19 -2.28 -3.09 20.07
N HIS A 20 -0.95 -3.12 19.98
CA HIS A 20 -0.06 -3.09 21.17
C HIS A 20 0.03 -1.68 21.78
N SER A 21 -0.23 -0.71 20.93
CA SER A 21 -0.31 0.71 21.15
C SER A 21 -1.62 1.05 21.84
N GLU A 22 -1.62 1.17 23.17
CA GLU A 22 -2.69 1.93 23.83
C GLU A 22 -2.75 3.35 23.23
N THR A 23 -3.92 3.99 23.30
CA THR A 23 -4.29 5.30 22.70
C THR A 23 -3.19 6.37 22.67
N THR A 24 -2.24 6.29 23.60
CA THR A 24 -1.00 7.08 23.68
C THR A 24 -0.27 7.24 22.35
N ILE A 25 -0.01 6.20 21.54
CA ILE A 25 0.83 6.37 20.33
C ILE A 25 0.07 7.10 19.21
N LEU A 26 -1.26 6.96 19.17
CA LEU A 26 -2.11 7.72 18.26
C LEU A 26 -2.19 9.19 18.67
N SER A 27 -2.11 9.47 19.98
CA SER A 27 -2.17 10.80 20.58
C SER A 27 -0.82 11.40 20.99
N ASP A 28 0.31 10.78 20.65
CA ASP A 28 1.65 11.27 20.99
C ASP A 28 2.25 11.99 19.78
N HIS A 29 2.73 13.21 20.01
CA HIS A 29 3.42 14.01 19.01
C HIS A 29 4.82 13.48 18.70
N LYS A 30 5.40 12.62 19.53
CA LYS A 30 6.71 12.00 19.28
C LYS A 30 6.67 10.94 18.18
N GLY A 31 5.50 10.32 17.98
CA GLY A 31 5.28 9.28 16.97
C GLY A 31 6.06 7.98 17.22
N ASP A 32 5.69 6.93 16.51
CA ASP A 32 6.43 5.67 16.43
C ASP A 32 7.14 5.57 15.07
N PRO A 33 8.48 5.47 15.03
CA PRO A 33 9.22 5.37 13.78
C PRO A 33 8.89 4.10 12.99
N GLU A 34 8.57 2.99 13.66
CA GLU A 34 8.19 1.73 13.00
C GLU A 34 6.81 1.86 12.34
N LEU A 35 5.87 2.51 13.03
CA LEU A 35 4.55 2.81 12.47
C LEU A 35 4.68 3.73 11.26
N THR A 36 5.46 4.80 11.38
CA THR A 36 5.67 5.77 10.30
C THR A 36 6.29 5.13 9.07
N TRP A 37 7.31 4.29 9.26
CA TRP A 37 7.91 3.51 8.18
C TRP A 37 6.90 2.57 7.52
N SER A 38 6.12 1.84 8.33
CA SER A 38 5.13 0.88 7.83
C SER A 38 4.01 1.58 7.03
N LEU A 39 3.56 2.76 7.49
CA LEU A 39 2.57 3.58 6.78
C LEU A 39 3.14 4.18 5.50
N THR A 40 4.42 4.54 5.49
CA THR A 40 5.11 5.03 4.30
C THR A 40 5.21 3.92 3.25
N LEU A 41 5.64 2.72 3.64
CA LEU A 41 5.65 1.55 2.76
C LEU A 41 4.25 1.24 2.23
N PHE A 42 3.24 1.26 3.10
CA PHE A 42 1.85 1.08 2.70
C PHE A 42 1.40 2.12 1.66
N SER A 43 1.78 3.38 1.82
CA SER A 43 1.45 4.46 0.87
C SER A 43 2.02 4.20 -0.53
N GLU A 44 3.21 3.59 -0.62
CA GLU A 44 3.84 3.21 -1.88
C GLU A 44 3.23 1.94 -2.48
N LEU A 45 2.92 0.93 -1.65
CA LEU A 45 2.26 -0.31 -2.11
C LEU A 45 0.86 -0.05 -2.69
N ILE A 46 0.17 0.98 -2.21
CA ILE A 46 -1.13 1.40 -2.76
C ILE A 46 -1.01 2.04 -4.16
N ARG A 47 0.18 2.41 -4.62
CA ARG A 47 0.42 2.85 -6.01
C ARG A 47 0.51 1.65 -6.97
N ALA A 48 -0.43 0.72 -6.84
CA ALA A 48 -0.55 -0.45 -7.68
C ALA A 48 -1.81 -0.36 -8.57
N ARG A 49 -1.99 -1.35 -9.44
CA ARG A 49 -3.19 -1.42 -10.27
C ARG A 49 -4.46 -1.52 -9.41
N GLY A 50 -5.47 -0.71 -9.72
CA GLY A 50 -6.71 -0.65 -8.95
C GLY A 50 -7.46 -1.98 -8.86
N ASP A 51 -7.44 -2.77 -9.94
CA ASP A 51 -8.04 -4.11 -9.97
C ASP A 51 -7.34 -5.08 -9.00
N ALA A 52 -6.00 -5.05 -8.96
CA ALA A 52 -5.22 -5.84 -8.00
C ALA A 52 -5.46 -5.39 -6.54
N LEU A 53 -5.62 -4.10 -6.29
CA LEU A 53 -5.90 -3.56 -4.95
C LEU A 53 -7.30 -3.93 -4.43
N THR A 54 -8.27 -4.11 -5.33
CA THR A 54 -9.66 -4.43 -4.96
C THR A 54 -9.76 -5.75 -4.18
N ILE A 55 -8.86 -6.70 -4.45
CA ILE A 55 -8.76 -7.99 -3.73
C ILE A 55 -8.47 -7.77 -2.23
N TYR A 56 -7.70 -6.73 -1.89
CA TYR A 56 -7.27 -6.41 -0.52
C TYR A 56 -8.08 -5.29 0.13
N LYS A 57 -9.21 -4.89 -0.48
CA LYS A 57 -10.11 -3.84 0.03
C LYS A 57 -10.35 -3.89 1.54
N PRO A 58 -10.73 -5.02 2.17
CA PRO A 58 -11.00 -5.02 3.61
C PRO A 58 -9.77 -4.66 4.45
N MET A 59 -8.59 -5.15 4.07
CA MET A 59 -7.34 -4.86 4.79
C MET A 59 -6.94 -3.39 4.63
N ILE A 60 -7.02 -2.88 3.40
CA ILE A 60 -6.71 -1.48 3.09
C ILE A 60 -7.62 -0.54 3.90
N LEU A 61 -8.93 -0.78 3.89
CA LEU A 61 -9.89 0.04 4.63
C LEU A 61 -9.72 -0.08 6.14
N SER A 62 -9.37 -1.25 6.66
CA SER A 62 -9.07 -1.44 8.08
C SER A 62 -7.90 -0.54 8.52
N VAL A 63 -6.81 -0.50 7.75
CA VAL A 63 -5.66 0.37 8.04
C VAL A 63 -6.11 1.84 8.09
N PHE A 64 -6.85 2.32 7.08
CA PHE A 64 -7.35 3.70 7.07
C PHE A 64 -8.23 4.01 8.29
N HIS A 65 -9.14 3.10 8.65
CA HIS A 65 -10.03 3.28 9.79
C HIS A 65 -9.26 3.40 11.11
N ARG A 66 -8.25 2.55 11.33
CA ARG A 66 -7.45 2.60 12.56
C ARG A 66 -6.54 3.84 12.62
N CYS A 67 -6.10 4.35 11.47
CA CYS A 67 -5.19 5.48 11.39
C CYS A 67 -5.88 6.86 11.49
N VAL A 68 -7.21 6.94 11.57
CA VAL A 68 -7.96 8.23 11.64
C VAL A 68 -7.52 9.10 12.83
N HIS A 69 -7.14 8.48 13.94
CA HIS A 69 -6.81 9.19 15.18
C HIS A 69 -5.33 9.56 15.32
N ILE A 70 -4.50 9.28 14.32
CA ILE A 70 -3.07 9.63 14.35
C ILE A 70 -2.92 11.16 14.35
N ILE A 71 -2.24 11.70 15.37
CA ILE A 71 -1.90 13.13 15.43
C ILE A 71 -0.47 13.44 14.98
N HIS A 72 0.41 12.44 14.95
CA HIS A 72 1.80 12.61 14.53
C HIS A 72 1.87 12.99 13.05
N LYS A 73 2.52 14.11 12.75
CA LYS A 73 2.48 14.77 11.44
C LYS A 73 2.94 13.85 10.30
N GLU A 74 4.09 13.20 10.44
CA GLU A 74 4.67 12.40 9.35
C GLU A 74 3.86 11.13 9.08
N SER A 75 3.37 10.48 10.15
CA SER A 75 2.50 9.32 10.03
C SER A 75 1.16 9.70 9.39
N TYR A 76 0.59 10.84 9.77
CA TYR A 76 -0.65 11.36 9.17
C TYR A 76 -0.45 11.72 7.69
N GLU A 77 0.68 12.33 7.33
CA GLU A 77 1.04 12.64 5.94
C GLU A 77 1.18 11.36 5.10
N ALA A 78 1.81 10.31 5.64
CA ALA A 78 1.89 9.01 4.98
C ALA A 78 0.51 8.40 4.72
N VAL A 79 -0.42 8.48 5.69
CA VAL A 79 -1.81 8.02 5.54
C VAL A 79 -2.56 8.85 4.49
N ALA A 80 -2.41 10.17 4.51
CA ALA A 80 -3.04 11.06 3.53
C ALA A 80 -2.53 10.76 2.10
N ASN A 81 -1.22 10.53 1.95
CA ASN A 81 -0.62 10.12 0.68
C ASN A 81 -1.12 8.74 0.24
N ALA A 82 -1.27 7.79 1.15
CA ALA A 82 -1.87 6.49 0.86
C ALA A 82 -3.30 6.64 0.33
N ALA A 83 -4.15 7.47 0.97
CA ALA A 83 -5.52 7.72 0.52
C ALA A 83 -5.57 8.35 -0.88
N LYS A 84 -4.71 9.36 -1.13
CA LYS A 84 -4.56 9.99 -2.43
C LYS A 84 -4.11 8.99 -3.51
N ASN A 85 -3.14 8.14 -3.19
CA ASN A 85 -2.65 7.11 -4.10
C ASN A 85 -3.75 6.09 -4.41
N LEU A 86 -4.53 5.66 -3.40
CA LEU A 86 -5.64 4.72 -3.59
C LEU A 86 -6.67 5.29 -4.56
N LEU A 87 -7.09 6.54 -4.33
CA LEU A 87 -8.05 7.21 -5.21
C LEU A 87 -7.52 7.30 -6.64
N LYS A 88 -6.26 7.68 -6.84
CA LYS A 88 -5.64 7.71 -8.17
C LYS A 88 -5.65 6.34 -8.84
N SER A 89 -5.20 5.30 -8.13
CA SER A 89 -5.16 3.92 -8.63
C SER A 89 -6.53 3.40 -9.04
N LEU A 90 -7.62 3.87 -8.41
CA LEU A 90 -8.99 3.44 -8.69
C LEU A 90 -9.75 4.32 -9.69
N SER A 91 -9.35 5.58 -9.88
CA SER A 91 -10.14 6.55 -10.66
C SER A 91 -9.45 7.07 -11.92
N TYR A 92 -8.12 6.96 -12.02
CA TYR A 92 -7.39 7.50 -13.16
C TYR A 92 -7.28 6.48 -14.28
N VAL A 93 -7.24 6.96 -15.52
CA VAL A 93 -6.80 6.19 -16.68
C VAL A 93 -5.30 6.40 -16.83
N TYR A 94 -4.51 5.33 -16.73
CA TYR A 94 -3.06 5.38 -16.81
C TYR A 94 -2.49 4.12 -17.47
N PRO A 95 -1.27 4.19 -18.05
CA PRO A 95 -0.60 3.01 -18.61
C PRO A 95 -0.29 1.98 -17.51
N LEU A 96 -0.65 0.71 -17.76
CA LEU A 96 -0.39 -0.38 -16.82
C LEU A 96 1.02 -0.96 -16.95
N GLU A 97 1.61 -0.82 -18.14
CA GLU A 97 2.87 -1.44 -18.50
C GLU A 97 3.76 -0.44 -19.22
N TYR A 98 4.99 -0.33 -18.75
CA TYR A 98 6.02 0.53 -19.33
C TYR A 98 7.12 -0.37 -19.91
N ARG A 99 6.83 -0.98 -21.06
CA ARG A 99 7.71 -1.93 -21.75
C ARG A 99 8.38 -1.25 -22.95
N LEU A 100 9.59 -1.69 -23.30
CA LEU A 100 10.30 -1.23 -24.50
C LEU A 100 9.75 -1.87 -25.78
N THR A 101 9.24 -3.09 -25.67
CA THR A 101 8.69 -3.88 -26.78
C THR A 101 7.19 -4.11 -26.57
N VAL A 102 6.46 -4.25 -27.67
CA VAL A 102 5.03 -4.60 -27.66
C VAL A 102 4.84 -6.07 -27.26
N GLU A 103 5.82 -6.91 -27.56
CA GLU A 103 5.83 -8.32 -27.21
C GLU A 103 5.96 -8.54 -25.70
N ASN A 104 5.20 -9.51 -25.21
CA ASN A 104 5.20 -9.89 -23.83
C ASN A 104 6.42 -10.78 -23.53
N ILE A 105 7.46 -10.21 -22.91
CA ILE A 105 8.69 -10.93 -22.56
C ILE A 105 8.40 -12.05 -21.55
N GLU A 106 7.30 -11.96 -20.79
CA GLU A 106 6.88 -13.00 -19.84
C GLU A 106 6.13 -14.16 -20.49
N GLU A 107 5.71 -14.03 -21.76
CA GLU A 107 5.13 -15.16 -22.49
C GLU A 107 6.23 -16.17 -22.83
N PRO A 108 6.01 -17.46 -22.53
CA PRO A 108 6.97 -18.50 -22.90
C PRO A 108 7.11 -18.52 -24.42
N PHE A 109 8.35 -18.42 -24.91
CA PHE A 109 8.67 -18.59 -26.33
C PHE A 109 8.19 -19.97 -26.78
N THR A 110 7.08 -19.99 -27.54
CA THR A 110 6.44 -21.21 -28.04
C THR A 110 6.80 -21.49 -29.49
N ASP A 111 7.38 -20.51 -30.20
CA ASP A 111 7.74 -20.64 -31.61
C ASP A 111 9.25 -20.78 -31.82
N PHE A 112 9.63 -22.03 -32.15
CA PHE A 112 10.77 -22.47 -32.96
C PHE A 112 12.20 -22.05 -32.54
N LEU A 113 12.79 -22.88 -31.66
CA LEU A 113 14.18 -23.30 -31.89
C LEU A 113 14.15 -24.41 -32.96
N PRO A 114 15.00 -24.35 -34.01
CA PRO A 114 15.12 -25.43 -35.00
C PRO A 114 15.61 -26.74 -34.38
#